data_AF-A0A5E4N3F8-F1
#
_entry.id   AF-A0A5E4N3F8-F1
#
_cell.length_a   1.000
_cell.length_b   1.000
_cell.length_c   1.000
_cell.angle_alpha   90.00
_cell.angle_beta   90.00
_cell.angle_gamma   90.00
#
_symmetry.space_group_name_H-M   'P 1'
#
loop_
_entity.id
_entity.type
_entity.pdbx_description
1 polymer ?
#
loop_
_entity_poly.entity_id
_entity_poly.type
_entity_poly.pdbx_seq_one_letter_code
_entity_poly.pdbx_strand_id
1 'polypeptide(L)'
;MLLRNLKLYKVKSGLAPVVQICRLSSSIPLEDFPVGTVSEKQVKPERKSIVPSNCRYVYPEFLPDPKMQWRNPLREKLERMDMIQRRKHIDIPEFYVGTIMAVTSSNQHAPNKATRFVGICIQRLGCGLRANFTLRNVIKHIGTEMKYQLYDPTIQKIEVLRLEKRLDDELLYLRDAPNEYSTFDENMEAEYLPEGSPIPVNTTMVKLKPRPWRARWERKNMKGLADLELPERFYKRAEELATPWEKYDLMKQYRRTIPEEEQKEIFAEVYSELHEVNVMRKKQKRKKVFIKPFKN
;
A
#
# COMPACT_ATOMS: atom_id res chain seq x y z
N MET A 1 -69.58 -19.72 5.49
CA MET A 1 -68.74 -18.96 4.54
C MET A 1 -67.45 -18.62 5.27
N LEU A 2 -66.22 -18.94 4.90
CA LEU A 2 -65.58 -19.49 3.72
C LEU A 2 -64.23 -20.08 4.21
N LEU A 3 -64.08 -21.41 4.15
CA LEU A 3 -62.77 -22.07 4.23
C LEU A 3 -62.06 -21.84 2.89
N ARG A 4 -60.93 -21.12 2.87
CA ARG A 4 -60.07 -21.02 1.68
C ARG A 4 -58.78 -21.80 1.93
N ASN A 5 -58.79 -23.02 1.41
CA ASN A 5 -57.63 -23.86 1.13
C ASN A 5 -56.66 -23.13 0.19
N LEU A 6 -55.41 -22.91 0.63
CA LEU A 6 -54.29 -22.61 -0.26
C LEU A 6 -53.40 -23.85 -0.34
N LYS A 7 -53.51 -24.55 -1.46
CA LYS A 7 -52.66 -25.69 -1.84
C LYS A 7 -51.24 -25.20 -2.10
N LEU A 8 -50.27 -25.77 -1.38
CA LEU A 8 -48.84 -25.72 -1.73
C LEU A 8 -48.62 -26.51 -3.02
N TYR A 9 -48.26 -25.83 -4.10
CA TYR A 9 -47.78 -26.47 -5.33
C TYR A 9 -46.31 -26.87 -5.15
N LYS A 10 -46.08 -28.18 -5.05
CA LYS A 10 -44.76 -28.79 -5.07
C LYS A 10 -44.26 -28.82 -6.52
N VAL A 11 -43.33 -27.92 -6.87
CA VAL A 11 -42.64 -27.96 -8.16
C VAL A 11 -41.75 -29.20 -8.18
N LYS A 12 -42.19 -30.25 -8.88
CA LYS A 12 -41.37 -31.41 -9.24
C LYS A 12 -40.45 -30.97 -10.39
N SER A 13 -39.15 -30.81 -10.13
CA SER A 13 -38.13 -30.78 -11.18
C SER A 13 -37.99 -32.19 -11.74
N GLY A 14 -38.67 -32.46 -12.85
CA GLY A 14 -38.47 -33.68 -13.63
C GLY A 14 -37.09 -33.69 -14.27
N LEU A 15 -36.32 -34.74 -14.00
CA LEU A 15 -35.17 -35.12 -14.80
C LEU A 15 -35.66 -35.47 -16.21
N ALA A 16 -35.25 -34.67 -17.20
CA ALA A 16 -35.40 -35.03 -18.60
C ALA A 16 -34.40 -36.15 -18.96
N PRO A 17 -34.78 -37.12 -19.79
CA PRO A 17 -33.89 -38.19 -20.22
C PRO A 17 -32.79 -37.62 -21.13
N VAL A 18 -31.57 -38.08 -20.90
CA VAL A 18 -30.41 -37.83 -21.75
C VAL A 18 -30.67 -38.45 -23.12
N VAL A 19 -30.91 -37.60 -24.12
CA VAL A 19 -30.94 -38.03 -25.52
C VAL A 19 -29.51 -38.35 -25.91
N GLN A 20 -29.26 -39.64 -26.14
CA GLN A 20 -27.99 -40.15 -26.65
C GLN A 20 -27.88 -39.75 -28.12
N ILE A 21 -27.26 -38.60 -28.38
CA ILE A 21 -26.88 -38.19 -29.73
C ILE A 21 -25.62 -38.98 -30.09
N CYS A 22 -25.81 -40.10 -30.81
CA CYS A 22 -24.74 -40.75 -31.56
C CYS A 22 -24.17 -39.73 -32.56
N ARG A 23 -23.00 -39.17 -32.27
CA ARG A 23 -22.19 -38.50 -33.30
C ARG A 23 -21.21 -39.52 -33.85
N LEU A 24 -21.41 -39.86 -35.12
CA LEU A 24 -20.37 -40.48 -35.95
C LEU A 24 -19.09 -39.64 -35.84
N SER A 25 -18.00 -40.30 -35.49
CA SER A 25 -16.65 -39.75 -35.58
C SER A 25 -16.26 -39.68 -37.06
N SER A 26 -16.59 -38.59 -37.74
CA SER A 26 -15.85 -38.19 -38.94
C SER A 26 -14.69 -37.32 -38.48
N SER A 27 -13.51 -37.91 -38.42
CA SER A 27 -12.23 -37.21 -38.29
C SER A 27 -12.04 -36.30 -39.51
N ILE A 28 -12.41 -35.03 -39.37
CA ILE A 28 -11.99 -33.99 -40.30
C ILE A 28 -10.54 -33.69 -39.94
N PRO A 29 -9.57 -33.86 -40.85
CA PRO A 29 -8.20 -33.46 -40.59
C PRO A 29 -8.17 -31.96 -40.30
N LEU A 30 -7.56 -31.58 -39.18
CA LEU A 30 -7.16 -30.20 -38.97
C LEU A 30 -6.11 -29.90 -40.05
N GLU A 31 -6.51 -29.18 -41.10
CA GLU A 31 -5.53 -28.55 -41.96
C GLU A 31 -4.76 -27.53 -41.13
N ASP A 32 -3.45 -27.73 -41.06
CA ASP A 32 -2.51 -26.81 -40.43
C ASP A 32 -2.65 -25.45 -41.11
N PHE A 33 -3.25 -24.49 -40.40
CA PHE A 33 -3.15 -23.10 -40.79
C PHE A 33 -1.66 -22.74 -40.87
N PRO A 34 -1.16 -22.21 -42.01
CA PRO A 34 0.24 -21.88 -42.12
C PRO A 34 0.58 -20.90 -41.00
N VAL A 35 1.53 -21.31 -40.15
CA VAL A 35 2.17 -20.45 -39.16
C VAL A 35 2.76 -19.29 -39.93
N GLY A 36 2.00 -18.21 -40.04
CA GLY A 36 2.49 -16.94 -40.50
C GLY A 36 3.66 -16.60 -39.59
N THR A 37 4.86 -16.61 -40.15
CA THR A 37 6.04 -15.99 -39.54
C THR A 37 5.62 -14.60 -39.10
N VAL A 38 5.35 -14.44 -37.81
CA VAL A 38 5.23 -13.15 -37.17
C VAL A 38 6.62 -12.58 -37.32
N SER A 39 6.82 -11.78 -38.37
CA SER A 39 7.99 -10.93 -38.49
C SER A 39 8.21 -10.30 -37.12
N GLU A 40 9.38 -10.55 -36.54
CA GLU A 40 9.85 -9.85 -35.36
C GLU A 40 9.84 -8.37 -35.72
N LYS A 41 8.70 -7.70 -35.44
CA LYS A 41 8.67 -6.25 -35.38
C LYS A 41 9.64 -5.92 -34.27
N GLN A 42 10.84 -5.52 -34.68
CA GLN A 42 11.84 -4.92 -33.81
C GLN A 42 11.10 -3.89 -32.96
N VAL A 43 10.87 -4.23 -31.70
CA VAL A 43 10.31 -3.30 -30.72
C VAL A 43 11.34 -2.20 -30.63
N LYS A 44 11.05 -1.06 -31.27
CA LYS A 44 11.85 0.16 -31.13
C LYS A 44 12.09 0.34 -29.63
N PRO A 45 13.32 0.67 -29.18
CA PRO A 45 13.58 0.83 -27.77
C PRO A 45 12.61 1.89 -27.25
N GLU A 46 11.64 1.45 -26.45
CA GLU A 46 10.66 2.34 -25.86
C GLU A 46 11.46 3.41 -25.13
N ARG A 47 11.18 4.68 -25.45
CA ARG A 47 11.76 5.79 -24.70
C ARG A 47 11.39 5.55 -23.24
N LYS A 48 12.36 5.16 -22.42
CA LYS A 48 12.15 4.93 -20.99
C LYS A 48 11.42 6.15 -20.45
N SER A 49 10.19 5.94 -19.98
CA SER A 49 9.42 7.02 -19.37
C SER A 49 10.26 7.63 -18.27
N ILE A 50 10.33 8.95 -18.21
CA ILE A 50 11.11 9.69 -17.20
C ILE A 50 10.65 9.29 -15.77
N VAL A 51 9.40 8.86 -15.64
CA VAL A 51 8.76 8.39 -14.41
C VAL A 51 9.12 6.92 -14.13
N PRO A 52 9.76 6.63 -12.99
CA PRO A 52 9.97 5.27 -12.52
C PRO A 52 8.65 4.51 -12.29
N SER A 53 8.59 3.23 -12.71
CA SER A 53 7.38 2.40 -12.57
C SER A 53 6.92 2.21 -11.11
N ASN A 54 7.82 2.39 -10.14
CA ASN A 54 7.56 2.23 -8.72
C ASN A 54 6.95 3.47 -8.04
N CYS A 55 6.75 4.60 -8.74
CA CYS A 55 6.22 5.84 -8.15
C CYS A 55 4.90 5.64 -7.40
N ARG A 56 4.04 4.74 -7.85
CA ARG A 56 2.77 4.39 -7.19
C ARG A 56 2.96 3.98 -5.73
N TYR A 57 4.01 3.21 -5.42
CA TYR A 57 4.24 2.68 -4.08
C TYR A 57 5.04 3.65 -3.21
N VAL A 58 5.89 4.47 -3.82
CA VAL A 58 6.65 5.52 -3.13
C VAL A 58 5.71 6.62 -2.65
N TYR A 59 4.83 7.08 -3.56
CA TYR A 59 4.01 8.27 -3.44
C TYR A 59 2.49 7.97 -3.58
N PRO A 60 1.92 7.01 -2.81
CA PRO A 60 0.51 6.66 -2.90
C PRO A 60 -0.42 7.84 -2.58
N GLU A 61 0.02 8.81 -1.78
CA GLU A 61 -0.79 9.96 -1.38
C GLU A 61 -1.11 10.94 -2.51
N PHE A 62 -0.32 10.95 -3.59
CA PHE A 62 -0.57 11.82 -4.74
C PHE A 62 -1.71 11.32 -5.64
N LEU A 63 -2.06 10.04 -5.48
CA LEU A 63 -3.22 9.47 -6.13
C LEU A 63 -4.50 9.92 -5.39
N PRO A 64 -5.50 10.45 -6.11
CA PRO A 64 -6.78 10.80 -5.51
C PRO A 64 -7.59 9.59 -5.02
N ASP A 65 -8.70 9.83 -4.32
CA ASP A 65 -9.61 8.77 -3.90
C ASP A 65 -10.25 8.10 -5.13
N PRO A 66 -10.24 6.76 -5.25
CA PRO A 66 -10.87 6.06 -6.38
C PRO A 66 -12.39 6.25 -6.44
N LYS A 67 -13.05 6.70 -5.36
CA LYS A 67 -14.49 6.97 -5.36
C LYS A 67 -14.82 8.24 -6.15
N MET A 68 -15.45 8.05 -7.31
CA MET A 68 -15.79 9.14 -8.23
C MET A 68 -16.72 10.22 -7.62
N GLN A 69 -17.55 9.89 -6.63
CA GLN A 69 -18.49 10.85 -6.02
C GLN A 69 -17.81 12.03 -5.33
N TRP A 70 -16.57 11.85 -4.88
CA TRP A 70 -15.84 12.87 -4.10
C TRP A 70 -14.72 13.53 -4.89
N ARG A 71 -14.57 13.19 -6.18
CA ARG A 71 -13.49 13.67 -7.05
C ARG A 71 -13.80 15.03 -7.64
N ASN A 72 -12.79 15.88 -7.69
CA ASN A 72 -12.83 17.17 -8.36
C ASN A 72 -11.42 17.48 -8.89
N PRO A 73 -11.22 17.52 -10.22
CA PRO A 73 -9.90 17.69 -10.82
C PRO A 73 -9.20 18.98 -10.39
N LEU A 74 -9.95 20.08 -10.25
CA LEU A 74 -9.40 21.37 -9.82
C LEU A 74 -8.91 21.28 -8.37
N ARG A 75 -9.72 20.69 -7.48
CA ARG A 75 -9.34 20.50 -6.07
C ARG A 75 -8.09 19.64 -5.95
N GLU A 76 -8.05 18.52 -6.68
CA GLU A 76 -6.93 17.57 -6.65
C GLU A 76 -5.63 18.20 -7.18
N LYS A 77 -5.73 19.03 -8.22
CA LYS A 77 -4.59 19.80 -8.73
C LYS A 77 -4.08 20.82 -7.72
N LEU A 78 -4.97 21.59 -7.09
CA LEU A 78 -4.59 22.54 -6.04
C LEU A 78 -3.96 21.84 -4.83
N GLU A 79 -4.55 20.73 -4.36
CA GLU A 79 -3.99 19.93 -3.27
C GLU A 79 -2.57 19.42 -3.62
N ARG A 80 -2.36 18.95 -4.85
CA ARG A 80 -1.04 18.49 -5.32
C ARG A 80 -0.02 19.63 -5.34
N MET A 81 -0.41 20.81 -5.81
CA MET A 81 0.44 21.99 -5.79
C MET A 81 0.88 22.32 -4.35
N ASP A 82 -0.04 22.32 -3.40
CA ASP A 82 0.24 22.58 -1.98
C ASP A 82 1.14 21.49 -1.36
N MET A 83 0.91 20.21 -1.69
CA MET A 83 1.76 19.10 -1.25
C MET A 83 3.21 19.25 -1.74
N ILE A 84 3.40 19.63 -3.01
CA ILE A 84 4.72 19.88 -3.60
C ILE A 84 5.38 21.09 -2.93
N GLN A 85 4.63 22.17 -2.70
CA GLN A 85 5.13 23.33 -1.96
C GLN A 85 5.59 22.96 -0.56
N ARG A 86 4.81 22.16 0.19
CA ARG A 86 5.21 21.69 1.52
C ARG A 86 6.48 20.84 1.46
N ARG A 87 6.61 19.94 0.47
CA ARG A 87 7.83 19.16 0.21
C ARG A 87 9.03 20.02 -0.18
N LYS A 88 8.85 21.25 -0.69
CA LYS A 88 9.98 22.18 -0.88
C LYS A 88 10.61 22.59 0.46
N HIS A 89 9.81 22.69 1.52
CA HIS A 89 10.26 23.11 2.85
C HIS A 89 10.69 21.96 3.76
N ILE A 90 10.04 20.79 3.69
CA ILE A 90 10.36 19.63 4.52
C ILE A 90 10.81 18.43 3.67
N ASP A 91 11.84 17.73 4.12
CA ASP A 91 12.30 16.51 3.46
C ASP A 91 11.45 15.33 3.90
N ILE A 92 10.67 14.77 2.97
CA ILE A 92 9.81 13.62 3.18
C ILE A 92 10.42 12.45 2.40
N PRO A 93 11.12 11.53 3.08
CA PRO A 93 11.79 10.40 2.44
C PRO A 93 10.78 9.37 1.90
N GLU A 94 11.27 8.46 1.07
CA GLU A 94 10.54 7.26 0.67
C GLU A 94 10.44 6.29 1.85
N PHE A 95 9.25 5.76 2.12
CA PHE A 95 9.04 4.74 3.14
C PHE A 95 7.83 3.86 2.81
N TYR A 96 7.79 2.68 3.41
CA TYR A 96 6.72 1.70 3.21
C TYR A 96 6.13 1.24 4.54
N VAL A 97 5.06 0.46 4.47
CA VAL A 97 4.58 -0.25 5.65
C VAL A 97 5.60 -1.33 6.03
N GLY A 98 6.01 -1.32 7.30
CA GLY A 98 7.15 -2.09 7.81
C GLY A 98 8.42 -1.28 8.04
N THR A 99 8.56 -0.12 7.42
CA THR A 99 9.74 0.74 7.59
C THR A 99 9.81 1.31 9.01
N ILE A 100 11.01 1.32 9.60
CA ILE A 100 11.27 1.93 10.92
C ILE A 100 11.70 3.37 10.69
N MET A 101 11.02 4.31 11.35
CA MET A 101 11.23 5.74 11.17
C MET A 101 11.21 6.49 12.49
N ALA A 102 11.85 7.66 12.48
CA ALA A 102 11.76 8.65 13.53
C ALA A 102 11.10 9.92 13.02
N VAL A 103 10.06 10.38 13.71
CA VAL A 103 9.38 11.64 13.40
C VAL A 103 9.63 12.62 14.52
N THR A 104 10.12 13.81 14.15
CA THR A 104 10.27 14.94 15.08
C THR A 104 9.16 15.93 14.80
N SER A 105 8.28 16.12 15.77
CA SER A 105 7.15 17.06 15.71
C SER A 105 7.30 18.15 16.76
N SER A 106 6.88 19.37 16.44
CA SER A 106 6.79 20.47 17.40
C SER A 106 5.63 20.24 18.36
N ASN A 107 5.87 20.35 19.66
CA ASN A 107 4.85 20.27 20.69
C ASN A 107 5.10 21.36 21.73
N GLN A 108 4.14 22.27 21.90
CA GLN A 108 4.26 23.42 22.80
C GLN A 108 4.48 23.03 24.26
N HIS A 109 3.97 21.87 24.69
CA HIS A 109 4.04 21.42 26.08
C HIS A 109 5.26 20.52 26.37
N ALA A 110 6.03 20.14 25.34
CA ALA A 110 7.25 19.37 25.54
C ALA A 110 8.39 20.29 26.04
N PRO A 111 9.31 19.78 26.88
CA PRO A 111 10.38 20.59 27.49
C PRO A 111 11.24 21.31 26.44
N ASN A 112 11.54 20.64 25.32
CA ASN A 112 12.35 21.19 24.22
C ASN A 112 11.49 21.74 23.08
N LYS A 113 10.18 21.93 23.29
CA LYS A 113 9.19 22.28 22.26
C LYS A 113 9.10 21.31 21.06
N ALA A 114 9.81 20.20 21.13
CA ALA A 114 9.88 19.17 20.10
C ALA A 114 9.83 17.79 20.75
N THR A 115 9.14 16.86 20.09
CA THR A 115 9.01 15.46 20.49
C THR A 115 9.50 14.59 19.34
N ARG A 116 10.44 13.69 19.63
CA ARG A 116 10.90 12.66 18.70
C ARG A 116 10.20 11.35 19.07
N PHE A 117 9.61 10.69 18.09
CA PHE A 117 9.01 9.36 18.24
C PHE A 117 9.59 8.41 17.20
N VAL A 118 10.17 7.31 17.67
CA VAL A 118 10.69 6.22 16.83
C VAL A 118 9.69 5.08 16.83
N GLY A 119 9.42 4.49 15.68
CA GLY A 119 8.58 3.31 15.58
C GLY A 119 8.46 2.73 14.17
N ILE A 120 7.82 1.57 14.08
CA ILE A 120 7.49 0.93 12.82
C ILE A 120 6.23 1.54 12.22
N CYS A 121 6.26 1.82 10.91
CA CYS A 121 5.06 2.25 10.18
C CYS A 121 4.13 1.05 9.96
N ILE A 122 2.99 1.04 10.66
CA ILE A 122 2.02 -0.07 10.59
C ILE A 122 0.94 0.13 9.51
N GLN A 123 0.69 1.37 9.12
CA GLN A 123 -0.39 1.69 8.19
C GLN A 123 -0.12 3.04 7.52
N ARG A 124 -0.43 3.15 6.22
CA ARG A 124 -0.49 4.40 5.45
C ARG A 124 -1.91 4.53 4.89
N LEU A 125 -2.58 5.64 5.16
CA LEU A 125 -3.97 5.86 4.75
C LEU A 125 -4.19 7.29 4.25
N GLY A 126 -5.27 7.45 3.49
CA GLY A 126 -5.69 8.74 2.96
C GLY A 126 -4.95 9.14 1.69
N CYS A 127 -5.44 10.21 1.08
CA CYS A 127 -4.93 10.80 -0.14
C CYS A 127 -4.78 12.32 0.04
N GLY A 128 -4.01 12.95 -0.85
CA GLY A 128 -3.79 14.39 -0.86
C GLY A 128 -3.14 14.90 0.43
N LEU A 129 -3.59 16.08 0.88
CA LEU A 129 -3.14 16.69 2.13
C LEU A 129 -3.56 15.90 3.39
N ARG A 130 -4.57 15.03 3.28
CA ARG A 130 -5.12 14.23 4.40
C ARG A 130 -4.38 12.90 4.58
N ALA A 131 -3.36 12.64 3.78
CA ALA A 131 -2.53 11.45 3.90
C ALA A 131 -1.88 11.38 5.28
N ASN A 132 -1.98 10.22 5.90
CA ASN A 132 -1.48 9.97 7.23
C ASN A 132 -0.83 8.60 7.32
N PHE A 133 0.03 8.43 8.32
CA PHE A 133 0.65 7.17 8.63
C PHE A 133 0.67 6.99 10.15
N THR A 134 0.64 5.73 10.58
CA THR A 134 0.66 5.38 12.00
C THR A 134 1.96 4.69 12.34
N LEU A 135 2.70 5.25 13.30
CA LEU A 135 3.87 4.64 13.88
C LEU A 135 3.48 3.91 15.16
N ARG A 136 4.09 2.74 15.38
CA ARG A 136 3.93 1.94 16.60
C ARG A 136 5.30 1.68 17.22
N ASN A 137 5.39 1.82 18.54
CA ASN A 137 6.53 1.35 19.32
C ASN A 137 6.05 0.89 20.70
N VAL A 138 6.85 0.07 21.38
CA VAL A 138 6.63 -0.31 22.77
C VAL A 138 7.66 0.41 23.62
N ILE A 139 7.24 1.45 24.33
CA ILE A 139 8.09 2.25 25.20
C ILE A 139 7.79 1.86 26.64
N LYS A 140 8.81 1.44 27.39
CA LYS A 140 8.65 1.01 28.80
C LYS A 140 7.52 -0.02 28.97
N HIS A 141 7.47 -1.02 28.09
CA HIS A 141 6.47 -2.08 28.02
C HIS A 141 5.02 -1.64 27.71
N ILE A 142 4.80 -0.36 27.41
CA ILE A 142 3.50 0.18 26.99
C ILE A 142 3.51 0.34 25.48
N GLY A 143 2.53 -0.23 24.80
CA GLY A 143 2.35 -0.06 23.36
C GLY A 143 1.80 1.33 23.04
N THR A 144 2.61 2.17 22.40
CA THR A 144 2.25 3.52 22.00
C THR A 144 2.11 3.59 20.48
N GLU A 145 1.04 4.23 20.03
CA GLU A 145 0.81 4.50 18.61
C GLU A 145 0.64 6.00 18.40
N MET A 146 1.37 6.55 17.43
CA MET A 146 1.24 7.95 17.04
C MET A 146 0.85 8.03 15.57
N LYS A 147 -0.26 8.71 15.31
CA LYS A 147 -0.76 8.97 13.97
C LYS A 147 -0.29 10.36 13.53
N TYR A 148 0.45 10.41 12.44
CA TYR A 148 0.95 11.65 11.85
C TYR A 148 0.25 11.92 10.53
N GLN A 149 -0.13 13.18 10.29
CA GLN A 149 -0.51 13.64 8.95
C GLN A 149 0.75 14.06 8.21
N LEU A 150 0.97 13.55 7.01
CA LEU A 150 2.24 13.66 6.29
C LEU A 150 2.64 15.13 6.01
N TYR A 151 1.64 15.98 5.76
CA TYR A 151 1.82 17.39 5.40
C TYR A 151 1.58 18.37 6.55
N ASP A 152 1.47 17.87 7.78
CA ASP A 152 1.24 18.71 8.96
C ASP A 152 2.39 19.75 9.13
N PRO A 153 2.08 21.05 9.33
CA PRO A 153 3.08 22.06 9.64
C PRO A 153 3.87 21.78 10.91
N THR A 154 3.31 21.03 11.88
CA THR A 154 4.00 20.71 13.14
C THR A 154 5.18 19.75 12.96
N ILE A 155 5.22 18.98 11.87
CA ILE A 155 6.33 18.06 11.60
C ILE A 155 7.56 18.89 11.19
N GLN A 156 8.67 18.67 11.88
CA GLN A 156 9.95 19.33 11.62
C GLN A 156 10.86 18.45 10.75
N LYS A 157 10.91 17.14 11.03
CA LYS A 157 11.79 16.21 10.32
C LYS A 157 11.22 14.80 10.35
N ILE A 158 11.33 14.10 9.22
CA ILE A 158 11.04 12.67 9.10
C ILE A 158 12.34 11.98 8.70
N GLU A 159 12.79 11.03 9.51
CA GLU A 159 14.00 10.25 9.28
C GLU A 159 13.61 8.78 9.09
N VAL A 160 14.10 8.16 8.02
CA VAL A 160 14.00 6.71 7.86
C VAL A 160 15.23 6.10 8.51
N LEU A 161 15.01 5.24 9.51
CA LEU A 161 16.08 4.54 10.21
C LEU A 161 16.43 3.23 9.51
N ARG A 162 15.43 2.40 9.21
CA ARG A 162 15.59 1.17 8.44
C ARG A 162 14.50 1.07 7.40
N LEU A 163 14.89 1.13 6.12
CA LEU A 163 13.98 0.99 4.99
C LEU A 163 13.76 -0.49 4.67
N GLU A 164 12.61 -1.02 5.12
CA GLU A 164 12.16 -2.37 4.81
C GLU A 164 10.67 -2.39 4.41
N LYS A 165 10.30 -3.41 3.65
CA LYS A 165 8.90 -3.76 3.34
C LYS A 165 8.50 -5.03 4.09
N ARG A 166 7.22 -5.15 4.43
CA ARG A 166 6.61 -6.41 4.90
C ARG A 166 5.77 -7.03 3.79
N LEU A 167 5.33 -8.28 4.02
CA LEU A 167 4.48 -9.01 3.08
C LEU A 167 3.05 -8.45 2.98
N ASP A 168 2.61 -7.78 4.05
CA ASP A 168 1.26 -7.21 4.17
C ASP A 168 1.30 -5.69 4.04
N ASP A 169 0.23 -5.13 3.45
CA ASP A 169 0.06 -3.68 3.31
C ASP A 169 -0.34 -3.00 4.63
N GLU A 170 -0.83 -3.74 5.61
CA GLU A 170 -1.21 -3.24 6.94
C GLU A 170 -0.75 -4.20 8.06
N LEU A 171 -0.07 -3.67 9.07
CA LEU A 171 0.49 -4.44 10.19
C LEU A 171 -0.32 -4.27 11.48
N LEU A 172 -1.64 -4.13 11.35
CA LEU A 172 -2.53 -3.90 12.49
C LEU A 172 -2.56 -5.06 13.49
N TYR A 173 -2.15 -6.26 13.08
CA TYR A 173 -2.01 -7.44 13.93
C TYR A 173 -0.89 -7.32 14.97
N LEU A 174 0.05 -6.38 14.79
CA LEU A 174 1.11 -6.10 15.78
C LEU A 174 0.55 -5.62 17.14
N ARG A 175 -0.73 -5.21 17.19
CA ARG A 175 -1.44 -4.91 18.45
C ARG A 175 -1.68 -6.16 19.29
N ASP A 176 -1.95 -7.29 18.64
CA ASP A 176 -2.24 -8.58 19.27
C ASP A 176 -1.00 -9.49 19.32
N ALA A 177 0.11 -9.07 18.71
CA ALA A 177 1.39 -9.78 18.74
C ALA A 177 2.17 -9.53 20.06
N PRO A 178 3.13 -10.41 20.41
CA PRO A 178 4.16 -10.16 21.41
C PRO A 178 4.84 -8.80 21.19
N ASN A 179 5.21 -8.16 22.29
CA ASN A 179 5.77 -6.81 22.25
C ASN A 179 7.12 -6.78 21.50
N GLU A 180 7.85 -7.89 21.48
CA GLU A 180 9.15 -8.07 20.80
C GLU A 180 9.10 -7.60 19.34
N TYR A 181 8.04 -7.92 18.59
CA TYR A 181 7.90 -7.53 17.19
C TYR A 181 7.65 -6.03 16.96
N SER A 182 7.31 -5.29 18.01
CA SER A 182 6.99 -3.85 17.97
C SER A 182 7.95 -3.01 18.82
N THR A 183 8.95 -3.60 19.46
CA THR A 183 9.88 -2.89 20.34
C THR A 183 11.09 -2.45 19.54
N PHE A 184 11.33 -1.14 19.49
CA PHE A 184 12.47 -0.55 18.82
C PHE A 184 13.16 0.45 19.74
N ASP A 185 14.48 0.50 19.67
CA ASP A 185 15.26 1.47 20.45
C ASP A 185 15.01 2.90 19.94
N GLU A 186 14.82 3.83 20.87
CA GLU A 186 14.61 5.25 20.59
C GLU A 186 15.87 5.91 20.01
N ASN A 187 17.05 5.36 20.33
CA ASN A 187 18.35 5.86 19.88
C ASN A 187 18.90 5.09 18.67
N MET A 188 18.07 4.32 17.98
CA MET A 188 18.49 3.56 16.80
C MET A 188 19.05 4.50 15.72
N GLU A 189 20.23 4.18 15.21
CA GLU A 189 20.88 4.90 14.12
C GLU A 189 20.28 4.53 12.75
N ALA A 190 20.44 5.41 11.77
CA ALA A 190 19.94 5.17 10.43
C ALA A 190 20.87 4.24 9.64
N GLU A 191 20.32 3.13 9.17
CA GLU A 191 20.98 2.18 8.28
C GLU A 191 21.01 2.73 6.85
N TYR A 192 22.20 2.80 6.28
CA TYR A 192 22.38 3.29 4.92
C TYR A 192 22.12 2.17 3.90
N LEU A 193 21.18 2.42 2.98
CA LEU A 193 21.01 1.60 1.78
C LEU A 193 21.60 2.33 0.56
N PRO A 194 22.43 1.68 -0.26
CA PRO A 194 22.99 2.30 -1.45
C PRO A 194 21.89 2.65 -2.45
N GLU A 195 22.02 3.83 -3.08
CA GLU A 195 21.06 4.29 -4.09
C GLU A 195 20.96 3.26 -5.24
N GLY A 196 19.74 2.78 -5.51
CA GLY A 196 19.45 1.85 -6.61
C GLY A 196 19.35 0.37 -6.23
N SER A 197 19.73 -0.02 -5.00
CA SER A 197 19.42 -1.38 -4.53
C SER A 197 17.91 -1.57 -4.36
N PRO A 198 17.35 -2.74 -4.69
CA PRO A 198 15.94 -3.03 -4.41
C PRO A 198 15.68 -2.98 -2.89
N ILE A 199 14.53 -2.47 -2.50
CA ILE A 199 14.16 -2.39 -1.08
C ILE A 199 14.01 -3.81 -0.51
N PRO A 200 14.67 -4.15 0.61
CA PRO A 200 14.56 -5.47 1.21
C PRO A 200 13.14 -5.74 1.72
N VAL A 201 12.62 -6.93 1.40
CA VAL A 201 11.32 -7.42 1.90
C VAL A 201 11.57 -8.39 3.03
N ASN A 202 11.13 -8.02 4.23
CA ASN A 202 11.24 -8.83 5.43
C ASN A 202 10.07 -9.84 5.48
N THR A 203 10.40 -11.13 5.34
CA THR A 203 9.46 -12.26 5.33
C THR A 203 9.23 -12.89 6.70
N THR A 204 9.66 -12.23 7.79
CA THR A 204 9.48 -12.74 9.15
C THR A 204 8.01 -12.99 9.46
N MET A 205 7.70 -14.20 9.89
CA MET A 205 6.35 -14.62 10.30
C MET A 205 6.10 -14.24 11.76
N VAL A 206 5.01 -13.52 12.02
CA VAL A 206 4.66 -13.03 13.36
C VAL A 206 3.73 -14.02 14.05
N LYS A 207 4.12 -14.51 15.23
CA LYS A 207 3.25 -15.32 16.11
C LYS A 207 2.41 -14.41 16.99
N LEU A 208 1.11 -14.65 17.12
CA LEU A 208 0.23 -13.84 17.97
C LEU A 208 0.23 -14.32 19.43
N LYS A 209 -0.20 -13.43 20.34
CA LYS A 209 -0.54 -13.82 21.72
C LYS A 209 -1.72 -14.78 21.73
N PRO A 210 -1.99 -15.49 22.84
CA PRO A 210 -3.27 -16.19 22.99
C PRO A 210 -4.45 -15.20 22.94
N ARG A 211 -5.62 -15.72 22.57
CA ARG A 211 -6.88 -14.96 22.50
C ARG A 211 -7.27 -14.42 23.90
N PRO A 212 -8.07 -13.33 24.00
CA PRO A 212 -8.80 -12.63 22.93
C PRO A 212 -7.96 -11.60 22.15
N TRP A 213 -8.21 -11.53 20.84
CA TRP A 213 -7.61 -10.53 19.94
C TRP A 213 -8.59 -9.41 19.60
N ARG A 214 -8.05 -8.26 19.15
CA ARG A 214 -8.85 -7.13 18.68
C ARG A 214 -9.65 -7.44 17.42
N ALA A 215 -9.11 -8.26 16.52
CA ALA A 215 -9.77 -8.62 15.27
C ALA A 215 -9.71 -10.12 15.00
N ARG A 216 -10.61 -10.55 14.10
CA ARG A 216 -10.62 -11.91 13.54
C ARG A 216 -9.62 -12.01 12.40
N TRP A 217 -8.35 -12.17 12.76
CA TRP A 217 -7.23 -12.23 11.80
C TRP A 217 -7.32 -13.43 10.87
N GLU A 218 -7.96 -14.51 11.30
CA GLU A 218 -8.19 -15.72 10.50
C GLU A 218 -9.01 -15.45 9.22
N ARG A 219 -9.71 -14.32 9.14
CA ARG A 219 -10.56 -13.93 8.00
C ARG A 219 -9.89 -12.97 7.03
N LYS A 220 -8.76 -12.38 7.41
CA LYS A 220 -8.15 -11.27 6.67
C LYS A 220 -7.13 -11.71 5.63
N ASN A 221 -6.86 -13.02 5.51
CA ASN A 221 -5.88 -13.59 4.57
C ASN A 221 -4.51 -12.88 4.64
N MET A 222 -4.00 -12.70 5.87
CA MET A 222 -2.69 -12.08 6.13
C MET A 222 -1.56 -13.04 5.71
N LYS A 223 -0.51 -12.52 5.09
CA LYS A 223 0.66 -13.30 4.64
C LYS A 223 1.79 -13.30 5.65
N GLY A 224 1.95 -12.25 6.44
CA GLY A 224 3.01 -12.10 7.44
C GLY A 224 2.71 -12.73 8.80
N LEU A 225 1.64 -13.51 8.91
CA LEU A 225 1.20 -14.13 10.16
C LEU A 225 1.58 -15.61 10.19
N ALA A 226 2.19 -16.06 11.28
CA ALA A 226 2.36 -17.49 11.52
C ALA A 226 0.99 -18.19 11.70
N ASP A 227 0.99 -19.52 11.62
CA ASP A 227 -0.23 -20.29 11.89
C ASP A 227 -0.79 -19.93 13.27
N LEU A 228 -2.10 -19.69 13.31
CA LEU A 228 -2.82 -19.23 14.48
C LEU A 228 -3.15 -20.37 15.46
N GLU A 229 -2.91 -21.62 15.06
CA GLU A 229 -3.18 -22.83 15.86
C GLU A 229 -4.65 -22.90 16.33
N LEU A 230 -5.57 -22.39 15.51
CA LEU A 230 -6.99 -22.36 15.85
C LEU A 230 -7.67 -23.71 15.58
N PRO A 231 -8.71 -24.06 16.35
CA PRO A 231 -9.55 -25.19 16.01
C PRO A 231 -10.14 -25.06 14.59
N GLU A 232 -10.14 -26.17 13.85
CA GLU A 232 -10.54 -26.26 12.44
C GLU A 232 -11.88 -25.56 12.11
N ARG A 233 -12.84 -25.60 13.03
CA ARG A 233 -14.13 -24.90 12.89
C ARG A 233 -14.00 -23.40 12.57
N PHE A 234 -12.93 -22.73 13.00
CA PHE A 234 -12.70 -21.31 12.73
C PHE A 234 -12.25 -21.09 11.29
N TYR A 235 -11.36 -21.94 10.77
CA TYR A 235 -10.90 -21.88 9.39
C TYR A 235 -12.04 -22.18 8.42
N LYS A 236 -12.81 -23.25 8.65
CA LYS A 236 -14.01 -23.57 7.86
C LYS A 236 -14.98 -22.38 7.77
N ARG A 237 -15.23 -21.71 8.90
CA ARG A 237 -16.10 -20.53 8.94
C ARG A 237 -15.49 -19.31 8.24
N ALA A 238 -14.16 -19.18 8.24
CA ALA A 238 -13.48 -18.12 7.51
C ALA A 238 -13.57 -18.35 5.99
N GLU A 239 -13.39 -19.61 5.55
CA GLU A 239 -13.55 -20.03 4.16
C GLU A 239 -14.99 -19.82 3.65
N GLU A 240 -16.00 -20.19 4.45
CA GLU A 240 -17.42 -19.94 4.14
C GLU A 240 -17.73 -18.46 3.90
N LEU A 241 -17.05 -17.57 4.63
CA LEU A 241 -17.22 -16.11 4.51
C LEU A 241 -16.27 -15.48 3.48
N ALA A 242 -15.31 -16.24 2.98
CA ALA A 242 -14.35 -15.72 2.01
C ALA A 242 -15.07 -15.45 0.69
N THR A 243 -14.61 -14.40 0.00
CA THR A 243 -15.16 -13.98 -1.29
C THR A 243 -14.11 -14.13 -2.38
N PRO A 244 -13.71 -15.37 -2.76
CA PRO A 244 -12.62 -15.61 -3.71
C PRO A 244 -12.89 -15.01 -5.10
N TRP A 245 -14.16 -14.88 -5.50
CA TRP A 245 -14.57 -14.26 -6.76
C TRP A 245 -14.18 -12.77 -6.87
N GLU A 246 -13.94 -12.07 -5.76
CA GLU A 246 -13.49 -10.66 -5.80
C GLU A 246 -12.15 -10.48 -6.52
N LYS A 247 -11.29 -11.52 -6.52
CA LYS A 247 -10.02 -11.49 -7.27
C LYS A 247 -10.27 -11.36 -8.78
N TYR A 248 -11.39 -11.89 -9.27
CA TYR A 248 -11.74 -11.90 -10.69
C TYR A 248 -12.76 -10.82 -11.07
N ASP A 249 -13.27 -10.06 -10.09
CA ASP A 249 -14.19 -8.95 -10.33
C ASP A 249 -13.42 -7.72 -10.86
N LEU A 250 -13.31 -7.64 -12.19
CA LEU A 250 -12.65 -6.55 -12.89
C LEU A 250 -13.29 -5.18 -12.60
N MET A 251 -14.62 -5.13 -12.42
CA MET A 251 -15.32 -3.88 -12.13
C MET A 251 -14.99 -3.38 -10.73
N LYS A 252 -14.88 -4.28 -9.76
CA LYS A 252 -14.42 -3.93 -8.41
C LYS A 252 -12.97 -3.50 -8.39
N GLN A 253 -12.10 -4.13 -9.17
CA GLN A 253 -10.71 -3.69 -9.34
C GLN A 253 -10.66 -2.29 -9.93
N TYR A 254 -11.37 -2.05 -11.03
CA TYR A 254 -11.46 -0.74 -11.69
C TYR A 254 -11.98 0.36 -10.76
N ARG A 255 -12.97 0.07 -9.91
CA ARG A 255 -13.48 1.03 -8.90
C ARG A 255 -12.56 1.23 -7.69
N ARG A 256 -11.58 0.35 -7.46
CA ARG A 256 -10.61 0.43 -6.36
C ARG A 256 -9.34 1.15 -6.78
N THR A 257 -9.01 1.14 -8.06
CA THR A 257 -7.79 1.74 -8.60
C THR A 257 -8.13 2.93 -9.48
N ILE A 258 -7.12 3.76 -9.73
CA ILE A 258 -7.20 4.84 -10.71
C ILE A 258 -6.74 4.27 -12.06
N PRO A 259 -7.31 4.66 -13.20
CA PRO A 259 -6.79 4.30 -14.51
C PRO A 259 -5.29 4.59 -14.65
N GLU A 260 -4.54 3.72 -15.32
CA GLU A 260 -3.09 3.88 -15.45
C GLU A 260 -2.67 5.14 -16.22
N GLU A 261 -3.49 5.57 -17.18
CA GLU A 261 -3.28 6.79 -17.96
C GLU A 261 -3.24 8.02 -17.03
N GLU A 262 -4.25 8.14 -16.18
CA GLU A 262 -4.33 9.22 -15.20
C GLU A 262 -3.19 9.12 -14.16
N GLN A 263 -2.83 7.92 -13.72
CA GLN A 263 -1.67 7.74 -12.85
C GLN A 263 -0.38 8.25 -13.50
N LYS A 264 -0.15 7.95 -14.79
CA LYS A 264 1.03 8.38 -15.54
C LYS A 264 1.08 9.91 -15.68
N GLU A 265 -0.05 10.55 -15.96
CA GLU A 265 -0.14 12.01 -16.03
C GLU A 265 0.19 12.67 -14.68
N ILE A 266 -0.44 12.19 -13.61
CA ILE A 266 -0.21 12.69 -12.24
C ILE A 266 1.26 12.52 -11.85
N PHE A 267 1.81 11.32 -12.04
CA PHE A 267 3.20 11.06 -11.65
C PHE A 267 4.21 11.76 -12.56
N ALA A 268 3.90 12.03 -13.83
CA ALA A 268 4.75 12.85 -14.69
C ALA A 268 4.89 14.28 -14.13
N GLU A 269 3.78 14.91 -13.76
CA GLU A 269 3.77 16.24 -13.12
C GLU A 269 4.51 16.24 -11.78
N VAL A 270 4.21 15.27 -10.90
CA VAL A 270 4.83 15.18 -9.58
C VAL A 270 6.33 14.93 -9.70
N TYR A 271 6.74 14.04 -10.59
CA TYR A 271 8.15 13.66 -10.72
C TYR A 271 9.00 14.79 -11.30
N SER A 272 8.49 15.56 -12.28
CA SER A 272 9.21 16.74 -12.79
C SER A 272 9.48 17.76 -11.69
N GLU A 273 8.46 18.10 -10.91
CA GLU A 273 8.58 19.05 -9.80
C GLU A 273 9.50 18.53 -8.69
N LEU A 274 9.34 17.27 -8.26
CA LEU A 274 10.21 16.68 -7.24
C LEU A 274 11.67 16.58 -7.71
N HIS A 275 11.90 16.31 -8.98
CA HIS A 275 13.23 16.29 -9.56
C HIS A 275 13.89 17.68 -9.46
N GLU A 276 13.17 18.74 -9.82
CA GLU A 276 13.65 20.12 -9.69
C GLU A 276 13.98 20.47 -8.23
N VAL A 277 13.11 20.11 -7.29
CA VAL A 277 13.34 20.30 -5.85
C VAL A 277 14.61 19.59 -5.39
N ASN A 278 14.81 18.34 -5.82
CA ASN A 278 15.99 17.56 -5.47
C ASN A 278 17.27 18.17 -6.06
N VAL A 279 17.24 18.67 -7.30
CA VAL A 279 18.35 19.39 -7.92
C VAL A 279 18.66 20.68 -7.16
N MET A 280 17.64 21.47 -6.81
CA MET A 280 17.80 22.68 -6.00
C MET A 280 18.43 22.38 -4.64
N ARG A 281 17.97 21.33 -3.94
CA ARG A 281 18.55 20.87 -2.68
C ARG A 281 20.01 20.43 -2.82
N LYS A 282 20.34 19.65 -3.86
CA LYS A 282 21.74 19.24 -4.15
C LYS A 282 22.63 20.45 -4.39
N LYS A 283 22.16 21.46 -5.14
CA LYS A 283 22.87 22.74 -5.35
C LYS A 283 23.07 23.49 -4.04
N GLN A 284 22.03 23.61 -3.20
CA GLN A 284 22.11 24.27 -1.89
C GLN A 284 23.09 23.54 -0.95
N LYS A 285 23.06 22.21 -0.89
CA LYS A 285 24.01 21.40 -0.10
C LYS A 285 25.46 21.66 -0.52
N ARG A 286 25.75 21.64 -1.83
CA ARG A 286 27.09 21.94 -2.38
C ARG A 286 27.56 23.36 -2.01
N LYS A 287 26.67 24.36 -2.13
CA LYS A 287 26.98 25.75 -1.73
C LYS A 287 27.31 25.88 -0.25
N LYS A 288 26.61 25.16 0.63
CA LYS A 288 26.88 25.16 2.09
C LYS A 288 28.24 24.55 2.45
N VAL A 289 28.65 23.50 1.73
CA VAL A 289 29.97 22.86 1.94
C VAL A 289 31.11 23.76 1.47
N PHE A 290 30.89 24.56 0.43
CA PHE A 290 31.89 25.48 -0.11
C PHE A 290 31.85 26.84 0.61
N ILE A 291 32.54 26.96 1.74
CA ILE A 291 32.87 28.25 2.35
C ILE A 291 34.31 28.57 1.95
N LYS A 292 34.49 29.59 1.10
CA LYS A 292 35.83 30.03 0.70
C LYS A 292 36.51 30.61 1.95
N PRO A 293 37.69 30.10 2.38
CA PRO A 293 38.37 30.65 3.55
C PRO A 293 38.72 32.12 3.28
N PHE A 294 38.38 33.01 4.22
CA PHE A 294 38.83 34.39 4.19
C PHE A 294 40.35 34.39 4.41
N LYS A 295 41.11 34.98 3.48
CA LYS A 295 42.50 35.35 3.73
C LYS A 295 42.48 36.59 4.64
N ASN A 296 42.90 36.42 5.88
CA ASN A 296 43.35 37.53 6.72
C ASN A 296 44.73 37.98 6.26
#